data_AF-A0AAV9GDB2-F1
#
_entry.id   AF-A0AAV9GDB2-F1
#
_cell.length_a   1.000
_cell.length_b   1.000
_cell.length_c   1.000
_cell.angle_alpha   90.00
_cell.angle_beta   90.00
_cell.angle_gamma   90.00
#
_symmetry.space_group_name_H-M   'P 1'
#
loop_
_entity.id
_entity.type
_entity.pdbx_description
1 polymer ?
#
loop_
_entity_poly.entity_id
_entity_poly.type
_entity_poly.pdbx_seq_one_letter_code
_entity_poly.pdbx_strand_id
1 'polypeptide(L)'
;MSITSASPAPPAGNPSLPKPDIETTIHSSDPISKVVVDTARKHTFYTNERGMRFNLVALHRMNMHYLRKRLIDEAATIFKNGVMDDENSKTLTLLMRDYCTAVRDRECMRDLAYRDWNNNPFHLKAEREMERGLLEHLGAQGIEPEQEILGDDAGFAPKLPGGPWDYPSAQRSRKERYALTVLGSLIIIVPMVIMSYVPGQTASIATVVSCTMFFAVATAYFSPTKPPLELMIATAAYAAVLVVFVGASVPGAS
;
A
#
# COMPACT_ATOMS: atom_id res chain seq x y z
N MET A 1 15.93 47.01 55.07
CA MET A 1 15.67 45.59 55.36
C MET A 1 15.86 44.83 54.06
N SER A 2 17.02 44.21 53.92
CA SER A 2 17.47 43.59 52.66
C SER A 2 16.91 42.18 52.54
N ILE A 3 16.30 41.89 51.38
CA ILE A 3 15.65 40.62 51.06
C ILE A 3 16.69 39.74 50.36
N THR A 4 17.18 38.70 51.04
CA THR A 4 18.11 37.71 50.48
C THR A 4 17.32 36.68 49.66
N SER A 5 17.47 36.70 48.34
CA SER A 5 16.92 35.67 47.45
C SER A 5 17.82 34.43 47.43
N ALA A 6 17.33 33.31 47.98
CA ALA A 6 17.97 32.00 47.82
C ALA A 6 17.51 31.35 46.50
N SER A 7 18.47 31.05 45.62
CA SER A 7 18.27 30.32 44.37
C SER A 7 18.18 28.81 44.64
N PRO A 8 17.22 28.05 44.09
CA PRO A 8 17.22 26.59 44.18
C PRO A 8 18.17 25.97 43.14
N ALA A 9 18.85 24.89 43.55
CA ALA A 9 19.80 24.13 42.74
C ALA A 9 19.11 23.31 41.61
N PRO A 10 19.81 23.05 40.50
CA PRO A 10 19.26 22.25 39.39
C PRO A 10 19.16 20.75 39.76
N PRO A 11 18.12 20.03 39.28
CA PRO A 11 17.98 18.61 39.55
C PRO A 11 19.02 17.77 38.80
N ALA A 12 19.51 16.75 39.49
CA ALA A 12 20.52 15.79 39.06
C ALA A 12 20.16 15.10 37.74
N GLY A 13 21.18 14.83 36.94
CA GLY A 13 21.09 14.25 35.60
C GLY A 13 20.35 12.92 35.55
N ASN A 14 19.57 12.76 34.48
CA ASN A 14 18.94 11.50 34.13
C ASN A 14 20.01 10.43 33.86
N PRO A 15 19.86 9.20 34.40
CA PRO A 15 20.67 8.07 33.98
C PRO A 15 20.34 7.72 32.52
N SER A 16 21.36 7.82 31.68
CA SER A 16 21.34 7.38 30.28
C SER A 16 20.96 5.90 30.20
N LEU A 17 19.84 5.62 29.52
CA LEU A 17 19.42 4.28 29.12
C LEU A 17 20.55 3.59 28.32
N PRO A 18 20.86 2.31 28.61
CA PRO A 18 21.80 1.55 27.80
C PRO A 18 21.22 1.36 26.38
N LYS A 19 22.00 1.77 25.37
CA LYS A 19 21.72 1.42 23.98
C LYS A 19 21.81 -0.10 23.84
N PRO A 20 20.85 -0.78 23.19
CA PRO A 20 21.05 -2.16 22.81
C PRO A 20 22.09 -2.19 21.68
N ASP A 21 23.29 -2.65 22.01
CA ASP A 21 24.32 -3.01 21.04
C ASP A 21 23.81 -4.24 20.27
N ILE A 22 23.17 -3.98 19.13
CA ILE A 22 22.87 -5.00 18.13
C ILE A 22 24.17 -5.27 17.38
N GLU A 23 25.12 -5.91 18.06
CA GLU A 23 26.28 -6.51 17.43
C GLU A 23 25.85 -7.91 16.97
N THR A 24 25.11 -7.94 15.86
CA THR A 24 24.73 -9.21 15.21
C THR A 24 25.93 -9.69 14.41
N THR A 25 26.63 -10.67 14.97
CA THR A 25 27.65 -11.46 14.28
C THR A 25 27.06 -12.04 12.98
N ILE A 26 27.36 -11.40 11.84
CA ILE A 26 26.99 -11.89 10.51
C ILE A 26 27.88 -13.10 10.20
N HIS A 27 27.46 -14.28 10.66
CA HIS A 27 28.06 -15.53 10.24
C HIS A 27 27.59 -15.89 8.82
N SER A 28 28.56 -15.97 7.91
CA SER A 28 28.53 -16.70 6.63
C SER A 28 27.53 -16.21 5.58
N SER A 29 28.05 -15.84 4.41
CA SER A 29 27.33 -15.44 3.20
C SER A 29 26.30 -16.49 2.78
N ASP A 30 25.05 -16.33 3.20
CA ASP A 30 23.95 -17.16 2.74
C ASP A 30 23.69 -16.89 1.25
N PRO A 31 23.69 -17.92 0.39
CA PRO A 31 23.46 -17.77 -1.04
C PRO A 31 22.12 -17.07 -1.36
N ILE A 32 21.09 -17.28 -0.54
CA ILE A 32 19.77 -16.65 -0.72
C ILE A 32 19.88 -15.14 -0.47
N SER A 33 20.62 -14.74 0.56
CA SER A 33 20.82 -13.33 0.88
C SER A 33 21.58 -12.59 -0.24
N LYS A 34 22.58 -13.23 -0.85
CA LYS A 34 23.30 -12.64 -1.99
C LYS A 34 22.40 -12.44 -3.21
N VAL A 35 21.66 -13.49 -3.61
CA VAL A 35 20.74 -13.41 -4.77
C VAL A 35 19.70 -12.31 -4.56
N VAL A 36 19.19 -12.15 -3.35
CA VAL A 36 18.21 -11.12 -3.00
C VAL A 36 18.81 -9.73 -3.09
N VAL A 37 20.04 -9.52 -2.61
CA VAL A 37 20.75 -8.23 -2.72
C VAL A 37 21.06 -7.90 -4.17
N ASP A 38 21.55 -8.86 -4.95
CA ASP A 38 21.86 -8.67 -6.37
C ASP A 38 20.59 -8.32 -7.17
N THR A 39 19.48 -9.01 -6.88
CA THR A 39 18.17 -8.71 -7.46
C THR A 39 17.65 -7.36 -6.98
N ALA A 40 17.83 -7.03 -5.70
CA ALA A 40 17.38 -5.76 -5.13
C ALA A 40 18.13 -4.57 -5.72
N ARG A 41 19.43 -4.70 -5.98
CA ARG A 41 20.26 -3.63 -6.53
C ARG A 41 19.65 -3.05 -7.80
N LYS A 42 19.22 -3.93 -8.72
CA LYS A 42 18.57 -3.57 -10.00
C LYS A 42 17.28 -2.78 -9.83
N HIS A 43 16.54 -3.03 -8.76
CA HIS A 43 15.28 -2.34 -8.47
C HIS A 43 15.44 -1.13 -7.53
N THR A 44 16.61 -1.00 -6.87
CA THR A 44 16.84 0.00 -5.82
C THR A 44 17.58 1.20 -6.35
N PHE A 45 18.66 1.04 -7.12
CA PHE A 45 19.41 2.16 -7.67
C PHE A 45 19.63 1.98 -9.16
N TYR A 46 18.98 2.84 -9.94
CA TYR A 46 19.00 2.74 -11.39
C TYR A 46 19.05 4.11 -12.07
N THR A 47 19.43 4.12 -13.34
CA THR A 47 19.45 5.31 -14.19
C THR A 47 18.49 5.16 -15.36
N ASN A 48 17.88 6.27 -15.74
CA ASN A 48 17.04 6.36 -16.93
C ASN A 48 17.21 7.68 -17.68
N GLU A 49 16.38 7.92 -18.70
CA GLU A 49 16.43 9.14 -19.53
C GLU A 49 16.39 10.45 -18.73
N ARG A 50 15.83 10.43 -17.51
CA ARG A 50 15.72 11.61 -16.64
C ARG A 50 16.81 11.68 -15.56
N GLY A 51 17.73 10.71 -15.52
CA GLY A 51 18.86 10.65 -14.60
C GLY A 51 18.76 9.53 -13.56
N MET A 52 19.54 9.68 -12.49
CA MET A 52 19.66 8.68 -11.43
C MET A 52 18.43 8.66 -10.52
N ARG A 53 18.04 7.47 -10.09
CA ARG A 53 16.90 7.23 -9.21
C ARG A 53 17.19 6.19 -8.16
N PHE A 54 16.68 6.42 -6.95
CA PHE A 54 16.78 5.48 -5.85
C PHE A 54 15.41 5.17 -5.25
N ASN A 55 15.04 3.89 -5.22
CA ASN A 55 13.74 3.40 -4.79
C ASN A 55 13.83 2.78 -3.39
N LEU A 56 13.43 3.55 -2.38
CA LEU A 56 13.38 3.10 -0.99
C LEU A 56 12.38 1.95 -0.78
N VAL A 57 11.39 1.82 -1.67
CA VAL A 57 10.41 0.74 -1.61
C VAL A 57 11.02 -0.60 -2.06
N ALA A 58 11.99 -0.58 -2.98
CA ALA A 58 12.78 -1.78 -3.29
C ALA A 58 13.63 -2.23 -2.09
N LEU A 59 14.25 -1.27 -1.40
CA LEU A 59 15.00 -1.54 -0.17
C LEU A 59 14.09 -2.12 0.94
N HIS A 60 12.88 -1.58 1.11
CA HIS A 60 11.90 -2.11 2.06
C HIS A 60 11.48 -3.56 1.74
N ARG A 61 11.28 -3.88 0.45
CA ARG A 61 10.96 -5.26 0.01
C ARG A 61 12.11 -6.22 0.31
N MET A 62 13.35 -5.79 0.13
CA MET A 62 14.53 -6.55 0.52
C MET A 62 14.54 -6.82 2.03
N ASN A 63 14.28 -5.80 2.86
CA ASN A 63 14.18 -5.95 4.32
C ASN A 63 13.08 -6.94 4.72
N MET A 64 11.89 -6.85 4.11
CA MET A 64 10.80 -7.80 4.36
C MET A 64 11.18 -9.24 4.03
N HIS A 65 11.93 -9.46 2.95
CA HIS A 65 12.40 -10.80 2.60
C HIS A 65 13.37 -11.34 3.65
N TYR A 66 14.27 -10.49 4.14
CA TYR A 66 15.20 -10.86 5.21
C TYR A 66 14.46 -11.20 6.52
N LEU A 67 13.43 -10.44 6.90
CA LEU A 67 12.59 -10.76 8.07
C LEU A 67 11.88 -12.10 7.92
N ARG A 68 11.36 -12.43 6.73
CA ARG A 68 10.76 -13.74 6.46
C ARG A 68 11.74 -14.88 6.62
N LYS A 69 12.96 -14.70 6.10
CA LYS A 69 14.03 -15.69 6.25
C LYS A 69 14.35 -15.93 7.73
N ARG A 70 14.57 -14.87 8.51
CA ARG A 70 14.83 -14.98 9.96
C ARG A 70 13.70 -15.69 10.71
N LEU A 71 12.45 -15.43 10.35
CA LEU A 71 11.29 -16.14 10.91
C LEU A 71 11.31 -17.64 10.58
N ILE A 72 11.71 -18.01 9.36
CA ILE A 72 11.83 -19.41 8.96
C ILE A 72 13.00 -20.09 9.67
N ASP A 73 14.13 -19.39 9.80
CA ASP A 73 15.32 -19.92 10.49
C ASP A 73 14.99 -20.19 11.97
N GLU A 74 14.30 -19.26 12.64
CA GLU A 74 13.84 -19.42 14.02
C GLU A 74 12.76 -20.51 14.16
N ALA A 75 11.84 -20.62 13.19
CA ALA A 75 10.89 -21.73 13.20
C ALA A 75 11.61 -23.08 13.05
N ALA A 76 12.66 -23.14 12.22
CA ALA A 76 13.45 -24.35 12.01
C ALA A 76 14.25 -24.75 13.26
N THR A 77 14.79 -23.80 14.04
CA THR A 77 15.46 -24.10 15.31
C THR A 77 14.47 -24.66 16.33
N ILE A 78 13.29 -24.05 16.48
CA ILE A 78 12.23 -24.53 17.36
C ILE A 78 11.79 -25.95 16.97
N PHE A 79 11.55 -26.21 15.68
CA PHE A 79 11.14 -27.54 15.22
C PHE A 79 12.23 -28.60 15.39
N LYS A 80 13.51 -28.25 15.25
CA LYS A 80 14.63 -29.18 15.51
C LYS A 80 14.78 -29.52 16.98
N ASN A 81 14.60 -28.53 17.86
CA ASN A 81 14.73 -28.72 19.31
C ASN A 81 13.50 -29.43 19.90
N GLY A 82 12.35 -29.37 19.22
CA GLY A 82 11.10 -30.00 19.66
C GLY A 82 10.45 -29.34 20.88
N VAL A 83 11.05 -28.28 21.40
CA VAL A 83 10.58 -27.51 22.56
C VAL A 83 10.74 -26.02 22.25
N MET A 84 9.71 -25.25 22.61
CA MET A 84 9.74 -23.79 22.56
C MET A 84 10.14 -23.28 23.94
N ASP A 85 11.35 -22.74 24.06
CA ASP A 85 11.83 -22.09 25.28
C ASP A 85 11.44 -20.59 25.31
N ASP A 86 11.67 -19.95 26.46
CA ASP A 86 11.32 -18.55 26.66
C ASP A 86 12.11 -17.60 25.76
N GLU A 87 13.35 -17.94 25.40
CA GLU A 87 14.21 -17.10 24.56
C GLU A 87 13.82 -17.15 23.08
N ASN A 88 13.58 -18.34 22.53
CA ASN A 88 13.06 -18.50 21.17
C ASN A 88 11.65 -17.91 21.06
N SER A 89 10.83 -18.03 22.12
CA SER A 89 9.50 -17.40 22.19
C SER A 89 9.56 -15.87 22.11
N LYS A 90 10.46 -15.24 22.89
CA LYS A 90 10.68 -13.78 22.82
C LYS A 90 11.20 -13.37 21.44
N THR A 91 12.19 -14.09 20.91
CA THR A 91 12.79 -13.81 19.61
C THR A 91 11.77 -13.89 18.49
N LEU A 92 10.98 -14.96 18.46
CA LEU A 92 9.91 -15.15 17.48
C LEU A 92 8.85 -14.05 17.59
N THR A 93 8.46 -13.66 18.81
CA THR A 93 7.49 -12.59 19.05
C THR A 93 8.00 -11.25 18.51
N LEU A 94 9.27 -10.91 18.76
CA LEU A 94 9.90 -9.70 18.25
C LEU A 94 9.97 -9.71 16.72
N LEU A 95 10.46 -10.79 16.12
CA LEU A 95 10.53 -10.95 14.66
C LEU A 95 9.16 -10.83 14.01
N MET A 96 8.13 -11.42 14.62
CA MET A 96 6.77 -11.36 14.08
C MET A 96 6.20 -9.94 14.18
N ARG A 97 6.46 -9.23 15.28
CA ARG A 97 6.09 -7.82 15.44
C ARG A 97 6.75 -6.95 14.39
N ASP A 98 8.04 -7.13 14.15
CA ASP A 98 8.81 -6.36 13.18
C ASP A 98 8.34 -6.66 11.76
N TYR A 99 8.06 -7.93 11.44
CA TYR A 99 7.48 -8.32 10.16
C TYR A 99 6.08 -7.72 9.94
N CYS A 100 5.19 -7.80 10.93
CA CYS A 100 3.87 -7.17 10.85
C CYS A 100 3.95 -5.65 10.72
N THR A 101 4.93 -5.01 11.35
CA THR A 101 5.19 -3.57 11.19
C THR A 101 5.65 -3.27 9.77
N ALA A 102 6.61 -4.03 9.24
CA ALA A 102 7.05 -3.89 7.86
C ALA A 102 5.92 -4.11 6.84
N VAL A 103 4.99 -5.04 7.12
CA VAL A 103 3.77 -5.24 6.30
C VAL A 103 2.84 -4.02 6.37
N ARG A 104 2.68 -3.37 7.52
CA ARG A 104 1.89 -2.13 7.65
C ARG A 104 2.56 -0.95 6.94
N ASP A 105 3.86 -0.75 7.14
CA ASP A 105 4.64 0.29 6.47
C ASP A 105 4.58 0.12 4.96
N ARG A 106 4.58 -1.13 4.51
CA ARG A 106 4.40 -1.49 3.10
C ARG A 106 3.07 -0.98 2.55
N GLU A 107 1.97 -1.03 3.31
CA GLU A 107 0.68 -0.48 2.87
C GLU A 107 0.70 1.06 2.84
N CYS A 108 1.38 1.70 3.81
CA CYS A 108 1.58 3.15 3.81
C CYS A 108 2.35 3.62 2.57
N MET A 109 3.45 2.93 2.23
CA MET A 109 4.24 3.22 1.02
C MET A 109 3.42 3.07 -0.26
N ARG A 110 2.55 2.04 -0.32
CA ARG A 110 1.62 1.82 -1.43
C ARG A 110 0.64 2.97 -1.59
N ASP A 111 -0.01 3.39 -0.51
CA ASP A 111 -1.04 4.42 -0.56
C ASP A 111 -0.49 5.77 -0.99
N LEU A 112 0.74 6.11 -0.55
CA LEU A 112 1.44 7.32 -0.98
C LEU A 112 1.85 7.25 -2.46
N ALA A 113 2.32 6.10 -2.94
CA ALA A 113 2.62 5.91 -4.36
C ALA A 113 1.37 6.09 -5.25
N TYR A 114 0.19 5.69 -4.79
CA TYR A 114 -1.07 5.88 -5.52
C TYR A 114 -1.55 7.33 -5.60
N ARG A 115 -1.22 8.16 -4.60
CA ARG A 115 -1.70 9.55 -4.54
C ARG A 115 -0.95 10.44 -5.51
N ASP A 116 0.38 10.40 -5.46
CA ASP A 116 1.25 11.23 -6.28
C ASP A 116 2.60 10.55 -6.55
N TRP A 117 2.74 9.97 -7.73
CA TRP A 117 4.00 9.35 -8.18
C TRP A 117 5.12 10.39 -8.38
N ASN A 118 4.78 11.61 -8.78
CA ASN A 118 5.77 12.64 -9.03
C ASN A 118 6.33 13.16 -7.72
N ASN A 119 5.51 13.25 -6.66
CA ASN A 119 5.90 13.67 -5.33
C ASN A 119 6.08 12.54 -4.31
N ASN A 120 6.26 11.29 -4.77
CA ASN A 120 6.43 10.15 -3.87
C ASN A 120 7.72 10.31 -3.03
N PRO A 121 7.64 10.36 -1.69
CA PRO A 121 8.81 10.52 -0.82
C PRO A 121 9.73 9.30 -0.80
N PHE A 122 9.25 8.13 -1.24
CA PHE A 122 10.06 6.90 -1.27
C PHE A 122 10.86 6.71 -2.55
N HIS A 123 10.78 7.67 -3.49
CA HIS A 123 11.49 7.65 -4.75
C HIS A 123 12.37 8.89 -4.82
N LEU A 124 13.67 8.70 -4.56
CA LEU A 124 14.67 9.74 -4.70
C LEU A 124 15.04 9.90 -6.16
N LYS A 125 15.15 11.15 -6.62
CA LYS A 125 15.37 11.49 -8.02
C LYS A 125 16.40 12.60 -8.15
N ALA A 126 17.31 12.45 -9.11
CA ALA A 126 18.36 13.44 -9.36
C ALA A 126 17.83 14.82 -9.78
N GLU A 127 16.58 14.90 -10.24
CA GLU A 127 15.92 16.17 -10.59
C GLU A 127 15.68 17.08 -9.38
N ARG A 128 15.68 16.54 -8.14
CA ARG A 128 15.51 17.33 -6.92
C ARG A 128 16.87 17.60 -6.28
N GLU A 129 17.20 18.87 -6.08
CA GLU A 129 18.54 19.30 -5.62
C GLU A 129 19.00 18.61 -4.33
N MET A 130 18.11 18.51 -3.34
CA MET A 130 18.42 17.88 -2.05
C MET A 130 18.64 16.37 -2.18
N GLU A 131 17.97 15.72 -3.12
CA GLU A 131 18.08 14.27 -3.33
C GLU A 131 19.29 13.94 -4.22
N ARG A 132 19.64 14.83 -5.15
CA ARG A 132 20.84 14.71 -5.98
C ARG A 132 22.10 14.54 -5.13
N GLY A 133 22.26 15.32 -4.06
CA GLY A 133 23.40 15.17 -3.15
C GLY A 133 23.45 13.80 -2.46
N LEU A 134 22.29 13.21 -2.15
CA LEU A 134 22.21 11.84 -1.60
C LEU A 134 22.60 10.78 -2.63
N LEU A 135 22.18 10.96 -3.88
CA LEU A 135 22.52 10.04 -4.98
C LEU A 135 24.01 10.14 -5.37
N GLU A 136 24.57 11.35 -5.38
CA GLU A 136 26.00 11.57 -5.58
C GLU A 136 26.83 10.97 -4.46
N HIS A 137 26.36 11.03 -3.20
CA HIS A 137 27.00 10.36 -2.08
C HIS A 137 27.07 8.84 -2.25
N LEU A 138 26.00 8.22 -2.77
CA LEU A 138 26.01 6.78 -3.09
C LEU A 138 27.03 6.45 -4.19
N GLY A 139 27.11 7.28 -5.22
CA GLY A 139 28.13 7.15 -6.27
C GLY A 139 29.55 7.28 -5.72
N ALA A 140 29.79 8.22 -4.80
CA ALA A 140 31.07 8.40 -4.12
C ALA A 140 31.49 7.20 -3.26
N GLN A 141 30.53 6.38 -2.81
CA GLN A 141 30.80 5.11 -2.12
C GLN A 141 31.11 3.94 -3.08
N GLY A 142 31.21 4.20 -4.39
CA GLY A 142 31.49 3.17 -5.40
C GLY A 142 30.27 2.33 -5.78
N ILE A 143 29.06 2.75 -5.41
CA ILE A 143 27.82 2.08 -5.81
C ILE A 143 27.35 2.72 -7.11
N GLU A 144 27.53 2.01 -8.23
CA GLU A 144 27.05 2.48 -9.53
C GLU A 144 25.56 2.13 -9.76
N PRO A 145 24.79 3.02 -10.41
CA PRO A 145 23.40 2.75 -10.76
C PRO A 145 23.29 1.73 -11.89
N GLU A 146 22.33 0.82 -11.77
CA GLU A 146 22.02 -0.12 -12.86
C GLU A 146 21.24 0.60 -13.98
N GLN A 147 21.31 0.11 -15.21
CA GLN A 147 20.45 0.63 -16.28
C GLN A 147 19.01 0.13 -16.12
N GLU A 148 18.01 1.02 -16.28
CA GLU A 148 16.59 0.62 -16.21
C GLU A 148 16.26 -0.44 -17.28
N ILE A 149 15.81 -1.63 -16.84
CA ILE A 149 15.38 -2.70 -17.74
C ILE A 149 13.96 -2.37 -18.21
N LEU A 150 13.82 -1.84 -19.43
CA LEU A 150 12.54 -1.58 -20.08
C LEU A 150 12.10 -2.77 -20.95
N GLY A 151 10.79 -3.05 -20.99
CA GLY A 151 10.18 -3.95 -21.99
C GLY A 151 10.02 -5.41 -21.56
N ASP A 152 9.99 -6.32 -22.54
CA ASP A 152 9.77 -7.77 -22.36
C ASP A 152 10.83 -8.41 -21.43
N ASP A 153 12.04 -7.88 -21.41
CA ASP A 153 13.15 -8.36 -20.58
C ASP A 153 12.88 -8.20 -19.08
N ALA A 154 12.06 -7.21 -18.68
CA ALA A 154 11.62 -7.05 -17.30
C ALA A 154 10.67 -8.16 -16.82
N GLY A 155 10.04 -8.89 -17.77
CA GLY A 155 9.22 -10.06 -17.49
C GLY A 155 10.03 -11.27 -17.02
N PHE A 156 11.26 -11.41 -17.55
CA PHE A 156 12.15 -12.55 -17.30
C PHE A 156 13.12 -12.34 -16.13
N ALA A 157 13.32 -11.10 -15.69
CA ALA A 157 14.15 -10.82 -14.53
C ALA A 157 13.55 -11.40 -13.24
N PRO A 158 14.36 -11.96 -12.31
CA PRO A 158 13.88 -12.37 -11.01
C PRO A 158 13.27 -11.16 -10.30
N LYS A 159 12.03 -11.28 -9.86
CA LYS A 159 11.31 -10.19 -9.20
C LYS A 159 11.53 -10.28 -7.71
N LEU A 160 11.79 -9.13 -7.08
CA LEU A 160 11.75 -9.05 -5.63
C LEU A 160 10.38 -9.55 -5.11
N PRO A 161 10.37 -10.39 -4.07
CA PRO A 161 9.13 -10.92 -3.50
C PRO A 161 8.26 -9.77 -2.98
N GLY A 162 6.95 -9.90 -3.20
CA GLY A 162 6.01 -8.80 -2.99
C GLY A 162 5.70 -7.99 -4.26
N GLY A 163 6.36 -8.28 -5.38
CA GLY A 163 6.01 -7.72 -6.68
C GLY A 163 6.51 -6.28 -6.89
N PRO A 164 6.65 -5.83 -8.15
CA PRO A 164 6.92 -4.44 -8.49
C PRO A 164 5.82 -3.51 -7.97
N TRP A 165 6.18 -2.48 -7.21
CA TRP A 165 5.31 -1.31 -6.98
C TRP A 165 5.27 -0.38 -8.18
N ASP A 166 5.97 -0.74 -9.24
CA ASP A 166 5.90 -0.07 -10.53
C ASP A 166 4.52 -0.37 -11.12
N TYR A 167 3.53 0.31 -10.55
CA TYR A 167 2.24 0.46 -11.18
C TYR A 167 2.52 1.02 -12.57
N PRO A 168 1.96 0.43 -13.64
CA PRO A 168 1.94 1.12 -14.92
C PRO A 168 1.36 2.52 -14.64
N SER A 169 2.09 3.55 -15.08
CA SER A 169 1.95 4.97 -14.74
C SER A 169 0.57 5.36 -14.19
N ALA A 170 0.54 6.22 -13.16
CA ALA A 170 -0.66 6.75 -12.51
C ALA A 170 -1.87 7.08 -13.43
N GLN A 171 -1.63 7.28 -14.74
CA GLN A 171 -2.63 7.28 -15.80
C GLN A 171 -3.54 6.03 -15.88
N ARG A 172 -3.06 4.79 -15.70
CA ARG A 172 -3.94 3.59 -15.71
C ARG A 172 -4.91 3.59 -14.53
N SER A 173 -4.44 3.91 -13.33
CA SER A 173 -5.31 4.02 -12.15
C SER A 173 -6.29 5.20 -12.25
N ARG A 174 -5.89 6.31 -12.88
CA ARG A 174 -6.83 7.40 -13.22
C ARG A 174 -7.93 6.91 -14.17
N LYS A 175 -7.58 6.19 -15.25
CA LYS A 175 -8.56 5.64 -16.21
C LYS A 175 -9.52 4.65 -15.54
N GLU A 176 -9.03 3.80 -14.63
CA GLU A 176 -9.87 2.88 -13.86
C GLU A 176 -10.85 3.63 -12.94
N ARG A 177 -10.39 4.69 -12.24
CA ARG A 177 -11.25 5.54 -11.41
C ARG A 177 -12.30 6.28 -12.23
N TYR A 178 -11.90 6.87 -13.36
CA TYR A 178 -12.85 7.50 -14.28
C TYR A 178 -13.84 6.49 -14.85
N ALA A 179 -13.41 5.27 -15.20
CA ALA A 179 -14.30 4.22 -15.67
C ALA A 179 -15.34 3.85 -14.60
N LEU A 180 -14.94 3.71 -13.33
CA LEU A 180 -15.86 3.43 -12.23
C LEU A 180 -16.83 4.59 -11.97
N THR A 181 -16.38 5.84 -12.04
CA THR A 181 -17.25 7.02 -11.90
C THR A 181 -18.27 7.12 -13.04
N VAL A 182 -17.82 6.92 -14.29
CA VAL A 182 -18.70 6.90 -15.45
C VAL A 182 -19.71 5.76 -15.34
N LEU A 183 -19.26 4.55 -14.98
CA LEU A 183 -20.12 3.38 -14.81
C LEU A 183 -21.17 3.60 -13.71
N GLY A 184 -20.77 4.18 -12.56
CA GLY A 184 -21.67 4.53 -11.48
C GLY A 184 -22.70 5.59 -11.88
N SER A 185 -22.31 6.58 -12.68
CA SER A 185 -23.25 7.58 -13.21
C SER A 185 -24.24 6.97 -14.22
N LEU A 186 -23.75 6.07 -15.08
CA LEU A 186 -24.56 5.43 -16.11
C LEU A 186 -25.66 4.57 -15.48
N ILE A 187 -25.33 3.86 -14.40
CA ILE A 187 -26.26 3.01 -13.64
C ILE A 187 -27.47 3.81 -13.11
N ILE A 188 -27.30 5.08 -12.75
CA ILE A 188 -28.40 5.92 -12.26
C ILE A 188 -29.20 6.54 -13.42
N ILE A 189 -28.54 6.91 -14.51
CA ILE A 189 -29.18 7.56 -15.67
C ILE A 189 -30.07 6.58 -16.44
N VAL A 190 -29.63 5.33 -16.63
CA VAL A 190 -30.35 4.30 -17.40
C VAL A 190 -31.81 4.10 -16.94
N PRO A 191 -32.11 3.84 -15.66
CA PRO A 191 -33.49 3.67 -15.21
C PRO A 191 -34.34 4.93 -15.38
N MET A 192 -33.72 6.12 -15.26
CA MET A 192 -34.39 7.39 -15.50
C MET A 192 -34.81 7.56 -16.96
N VAL A 193 -33.93 7.19 -17.90
CA VAL A 193 -34.20 7.22 -19.34
C VAL A 193 -35.28 6.19 -19.71
N ILE A 194 -35.23 4.98 -19.16
CA ILE A 194 -36.24 3.94 -19.43
C ILE A 194 -37.63 4.40 -18.98
N MET A 195 -37.76 5.02 -17.81
CA MET A 195 -39.03 5.57 -17.33
C MET A 195 -39.56 6.73 -18.20
N SER A 196 -38.67 7.49 -18.84
CA SER A 196 -39.09 8.55 -19.77
C SER A 196 -39.63 8.00 -21.10
N TYR A 197 -39.17 6.84 -21.55
CA TYR A 197 -39.58 6.26 -22.84
C TYR A 197 -40.74 5.27 -22.74
N VAL A 198 -40.94 4.64 -21.58
CA VAL A 198 -42.01 3.66 -21.36
C VAL A 198 -43.01 4.22 -20.33
N PRO A 199 -44.05 4.94 -20.78
CA PRO A 199 -45.10 5.39 -19.87
C PRO A 199 -45.90 4.19 -19.35
N GLY A 200 -45.91 3.99 -18.04
CA GLY A 200 -46.71 2.94 -17.39
C GLY A 200 -46.24 2.61 -15.98
N GLN A 201 -47.19 2.53 -15.05
CA GLN A 201 -46.90 2.24 -13.64
C GLN A 201 -46.26 0.85 -13.46
N THR A 202 -46.75 -0.15 -14.17
CA THR A 202 -46.19 -1.52 -14.16
C THR A 202 -44.77 -1.57 -14.74
N ALA A 203 -44.50 -0.81 -15.80
CA ALA A 203 -43.17 -0.73 -16.42
C ALA A 203 -42.14 -0.03 -15.51
N SER A 204 -42.55 1.02 -14.79
CA SER A 204 -41.68 1.72 -13.83
C SER A 204 -41.26 0.80 -12.67
N ILE A 205 -42.21 0.08 -12.06
CA ILE A 205 -41.95 -0.86 -10.96
C ILE A 205 -41.05 -2.01 -11.44
N ALA A 206 -41.36 -2.58 -12.62
CA ALA A 206 -40.56 -3.64 -13.20
C ALA A 206 -39.10 -3.20 -13.44
N THR A 207 -38.90 -1.97 -13.93
CA THR A 207 -37.56 -1.40 -14.18
C THR A 207 -36.78 -1.17 -12.89
N VAL A 208 -37.42 -0.68 -11.83
CA VAL A 208 -36.75 -0.48 -10.52
C VAL A 208 -36.31 -1.81 -9.92
N VAL A 209 -37.19 -2.80 -9.90
CA VAL A 209 -36.89 -4.12 -9.33
C VAL A 209 -35.72 -4.78 -10.09
N SER A 210 -35.77 -4.77 -11.42
CA SER A 210 -34.72 -5.36 -12.25
C SER A 210 -33.38 -4.61 -12.17
N CYS A 211 -33.38 -3.26 -12.19
CA CYS A 211 -32.15 -2.48 -12.02
C CYS A 211 -31.54 -2.60 -10.62
N THR A 212 -32.37 -2.65 -9.57
CA THR A 212 -31.89 -2.78 -8.18
C THR A 212 -31.29 -4.16 -7.95
N MET A 213 -31.92 -5.21 -8.47
CA MET A 213 -31.39 -6.58 -8.42
C MET A 213 -30.04 -6.68 -9.16
N PHE A 214 -29.93 -6.11 -10.36
CA PHE A 214 -28.68 -6.07 -11.11
C PHE A 214 -27.57 -5.34 -10.36
N PHE A 215 -27.88 -4.17 -9.78
CA PHE A 215 -26.93 -3.41 -8.97
C PHE A 215 -26.45 -4.18 -7.74
N ALA A 216 -27.36 -4.86 -7.02
CA ALA A 216 -27.01 -5.67 -5.86
C ALA A 216 -26.08 -6.83 -6.22
N VAL A 217 -26.36 -7.54 -7.33
CA VAL A 217 -25.53 -8.66 -7.80
C VAL A 217 -24.16 -8.15 -8.27
N ALA A 218 -24.13 -7.07 -9.05
CA ALA A 218 -22.88 -6.48 -9.54
C ALA A 218 -21.99 -6.01 -8.38
N THR A 219 -22.56 -5.29 -7.39
CA THR A 219 -21.78 -4.80 -6.24
C THR A 219 -21.26 -5.93 -5.36
N ALA A 220 -22.05 -7.00 -5.15
CA ALA A 220 -21.59 -8.20 -4.44
C ALA A 220 -20.44 -8.91 -5.16
N TYR A 221 -20.48 -8.99 -6.50
CA TYR A 221 -19.43 -9.63 -7.29
C TYR A 221 -18.13 -8.81 -7.34
N PHE A 222 -18.23 -7.49 -7.52
CA PHE A 222 -17.07 -6.61 -7.66
C PHE A 222 -16.41 -6.23 -6.32
N SER A 223 -17.08 -6.41 -5.17
CA SER A 223 -16.54 -6.01 -3.86
C SER A 223 -16.55 -7.16 -2.84
N PRO A 224 -15.82 -8.27 -3.07
CA PRO A 224 -15.79 -9.42 -2.17
C PRO A 224 -15.16 -9.14 -0.80
N THR A 225 -14.41 -8.05 -0.67
CA THR A 225 -13.68 -7.67 0.55
C THR A 225 -14.40 -6.64 1.41
N LYS A 226 -15.53 -6.07 0.95
CA LYS A 226 -16.27 -5.08 1.72
C LYS A 226 -17.17 -5.74 2.77
N PRO A 227 -17.35 -5.13 3.95
CA PRO A 227 -18.26 -5.65 4.95
C PRO A 227 -19.71 -5.64 4.41
N PRO A 228 -20.53 -6.65 4.76
CA PRO A 228 -21.89 -6.81 4.23
C PRO A 228 -22.80 -5.60 4.52
N LEU A 229 -22.55 -4.89 5.62
CA LEU A 229 -23.30 -3.68 5.99
C LEU A 229 -23.14 -2.55 4.97
N GLU A 230 -21.94 -2.33 4.44
CA GLU A 230 -21.70 -1.28 3.44
C GLU A 230 -22.44 -1.57 2.13
N LEU A 231 -22.52 -2.85 1.74
CA LEU A 231 -23.27 -3.30 0.57
C LEU A 231 -24.78 -3.08 0.76
N MET A 232 -25.30 -3.35 1.96
CA MET A 232 -26.70 -3.09 2.29
C MET A 232 -27.04 -1.60 2.28
N ILE A 233 -26.17 -0.75 2.83
CA ILE A 233 -26.38 0.71 2.84
C ILE A 233 -26.34 1.27 1.41
N ALA A 234 -25.41 0.80 0.58
CA ALA A 234 -25.31 1.23 -0.83
C ALA A 234 -26.52 0.81 -1.65
N THR A 235 -27.01 -0.42 -1.48
CA THR A 235 -28.22 -0.91 -2.19
C THR A 235 -29.48 -0.20 -1.70
N ALA A 236 -29.62 0.07 -0.39
CA ALA A 236 -30.72 0.85 0.16
C ALA A 236 -30.73 2.29 -0.38
N ALA A 237 -29.57 2.96 -0.43
CA ALA A 237 -29.44 4.29 -1.01
C ALA A 237 -29.84 4.31 -2.50
N TYR A 238 -29.38 3.32 -3.27
CA TYR A 238 -29.74 3.19 -4.68
C TYR A 238 -31.25 2.99 -4.88
N ALA A 239 -31.86 2.08 -4.11
CA ALA A 239 -33.29 1.81 -4.16
C ALA A 239 -34.11 3.07 -3.79
N ALA A 240 -33.71 3.81 -2.76
CA ALA A 240 -34.39 5.04 -2.36
C ALA A 240 -34.42 6.09 -3.48
N VAL A 241 -33.31 6.29 -4.18
CA VAL A 241 -33.22 7.21 -5.32
C VAL A 241 -34.18 6.79 -6.45
N LEU A 242 -34.23 5.50 -6.78
CA LEU A 242 -35.14 5.00 -7.83
C LEU A 242 -36.62 5.12 -7.43
N VAL A 243 -36.96 4.85 -6.18
CA VAL A 243 -38.34 4.95 -5.67
C VAL A 243 -38.87 6.38 -5.73
N VAL A 244 -38.02 7.38 -5.44
CA VAL A 244 -38.39 8.81 -5.59
C VAL A 244 -38.78 9.13 -7.03
N PHE A 245 -38.05 8.60 -8.02
CA PHE A 245 -38.37 8.83 -9.43
C PHE A 245 -39.67 8.13 -9.87
N VAL A 246 -39.95 6.93 -9.36
CA VAL A 246 -41.24 6.27 -9.61
C VAL A 246 -42.39 7.08 -9.01
N GLY A 247 -42.25 7.56 -7.77
CA GLY A 247 -43.26 8.38 -7.10
C GLY A 247 -43.59 9.68 -7.84
N ALA A 248 -42.58 10.31 -8.47
CA ALA A 248 -42.77 11.51 -9.29
C ALA A 248 -43.40 11.22 -10.67
N SER A 249 -43.36 9.98 -11.14
CA SER A 249 -43.83 9.59 -12.49
C SER A 249 -45.30 9.18 -12.56
N VAL A 250 -46.02 9.13 -11.42
CA VAL A 250 -47.45 8.81 -11.37
C VAL A 250 -48.28 10.09 -11.57
N PRO A 251 -49.07 10.22 -12.65
CA PRO A 251 -49.96 11.36 -12.84
C PRO A 251 -51.13 11.24 -11.85
N GLY A 252 -51.10 12.02 -10.76
CA GLY A 252 -52.18 12.00 -9.75
C GLY A 252 -51.83 12.54 -8.36
N ALA A 253 -50.59 12.97 -8.11
CA ALA A 253 -50.23 13.68 -6.87
C ALA A 253 -50.25 15.20 -7.07
N SER A 254 -51.43 15.74 -7.36
CA SER A 254 -51.79 17.16 -7.19
C SER A 254 -53.27 17.25 -6.85
#